data_AF-A0A933IIT2-F1
#
_entry.id   AF-A0A933IIT2-F1
#
_cell.length_a   1.000
_cell.length_b   1.000
_cell.length_c   1.000
_cell.angle_alpha   90.00
_cell.angle_beta   90.00
_cell.angle_gamma   90.00
#
_symmetry.space_group_name_H-M   'P 1'
#
loop_
_entity.id
_entity.type
_entity.pdbx_description
1 polymer ?
#
loop_
_entity_poly.entity_id
_entity_poly.type
_entity_poly.pdbx_seq_one_letter_code
_entity_poly.pdbx_strand_id
1 'polypeptide(L)' 'MNWFNKELQTSISQKLMEMGNLSLAALTFGALLSEHALKWWVPAIGLMLWFVFYLVGIILGKGGDS' A
#
# COMPACT_ATOMS: atom_id res chain seq x y z
N MET A 1 -21.13 20.77 2.72
CA MET A 1 -19.95 20.92 1.84
C MET A 1 -19.07 19.65 1.78
N ASN A 2 -19.57 18.43 2.07
CA ASN A 2 -18.68 17.31 2.46
C ASN A 2 -18.69 16.06 1.54
N TRP A 3 -19.54 15.99 0.50
CA TRP A 3 -19.64 14.76 -0.31
C TRP A 3 -18.44 14.58 -1.26
N PHE A 4 -18.00 15.66 -1.92
CA PHE A 4 -16.84 15.66 -2.80
C PHE A 4 -15.54 15.30 -2.07
N ASN A 5 -15.41 15.70 -0.81
CA ASN A 5 -14.23 15.40 0.00
C ASN A 5 -14.19 13.92 0.42
N LYS A 6 -15.35 13.31 0.72
CA LYS A 6 -15.45 11.88 1.04
C LYS A 6 -15.15 10.96 -0.16
N GLU A 7 -15.64 11.30 -1.35
CA GLU A 7 -15.30 10.54 -2.56
C GLU A 7 -13.80 10.63 -2.88
N LEU A 8 -13.22 11.82 -2.79
CA LEU A 8 -11.79 12.03 -3.02
C LEU A 8 -10.94 11.24 -2.01
N GLN A 9 -11.31 11.27 -0.74
CA GLN A 9 -10.63 10.56 0.35
C GLN A 9 -10.74 9.04 0.20
N THR A 10 -11.91 8.54 -0.21
CA THR A 10 -12.11 7.11 -0.51
C THR A 10 -11.27 6.69 -1.71
N SER A 11 -11.24 7.50 -2.78
CA SER A 11 -10.43 7.25 -3.98
C SER A 11 -8.93 7.25 -3.67
N ILE A 12 -8.46 8.20 -2.86
CA ILE A 12 -7.06 8.25 -2.40
C ILE A 12 -6.72 7.02 -1.56
N SER A 13 -7.58 6.64 -0.62
CA SER A 13 -7.38 5.44 0.21
C SER A 13 -7.31 4.17 -0.64
N GLN A 14 -8.18 4.02 -1.63
CA GLN A 14 -8.18 2.88 -2.55
C GLN A 14 -6.89 2.85 -3.38
N LYS A 15 -6.48 3.98 -3.95
CA LYS A 15 -5.21 4.08 -4.71
C LYS A 15 -3.99 3.76 -3.84
N LEU A 16 -3.96 4.23 -2.60
CA LEU A 16 -2.87 3.92 -1.67
C LEU A 16 -2.80 2.42 -1.37
N MET A 17 -3.95 1.77 -1.16
CA MET A 17 -4.01 0.32 -0.99
C MET A 17 -3.56 -0.43 -2.24
N GLU A 18 -3.99 -0.01 -3.43
CA GLU A 18 -3.55 -0.58 -4.71
C GLU A 18 -2.02 -0.45 -4.89
N MET A 19 -1.46 0.73 -4.61
CA MET A 19 -0.01 0.97 -4.69
C MET A 19 0.77 0.11 -3.69
N GLY A 20 0.25 -0.05 -2.47
CA GLY A 20 0.83 -0.95 -1.47
C GLY A 20 0.83 -2.42 -1.94
N ASN A 21 -0.30 -2.90 -2.46
CA ASN A 21 -0.41 -4.26 -3.00
C ASN A 21 0.54 -4.47 -4.19
N LEU A 22 0.61 -3.50 -5.10
CA LEU A 22 1.45 -3.58 -6.30
C LEU A 22 2.94 -3.54 -5.94
N SER A 23 3.33 -2.74 -4.95
CA SER A 23 4.70 -2.70 -4.42
C SER A 23 5.10 -4.03 -3.76
N LEU A 24 4.20 -4.60 -2.94
CA LEU A 24 4.41 -5.91 -2.33
C LEU A 24 4.56 -7.00 -3.39
N ALA A 25 3.68 -7.02 -4.39
CA ALA A 25 3.75 -7.97 -5.49
C ALA A 25 5.07 -7.81 -6.27
N ALA A 26 5.41 -6.59 -6.70
CA ALA A 26 6.61 -6.32 -7.48
C ALA A 26 7.89 -6.75 -6.72
N LEU A 27 7.97 -6.45 -5.43
CA LEU A 27 9.12 -6.82 -4.60
C LEU A 27 9.17 -8.33 -4.34
N THR A 28 8.03 -8.97 -4.10
CA THR A 28 7.97 -10.43 -3.89
C THR A 28 8.33 -11.18 -5.17
N PHE A 29 7.78 -10.79 -6.32
CA PHE A 29 8.14 -11.39 -7.61
C PHE A 29 9.59 -11.08 -8.00
N GLY A 30 10.07 -9.86 -7.76
CA GLY A 30 11.47 -9.50 -7.98
C GLY A 30 12.45 -10.33 -7.13
N ALA A 31 12.05 -10.68 -5.90
CA ALA A 31 12.84 -11.56 -5.05
C ALA A 31 12.87 -13.01 -5.55
N LEU A 32 11.74 -13.50 -6.08
CA LEU A 32 11.62 -14.85 -6.66
C LEU A 32 12.38 -14.99 -7.99
N LEU A 33 12.43 -13.93 -8.79
CA LEU A 33 13.13 -13.89 -10.07
C LEU A 33 14.65 -13.62 -9.94
N SER A 34 15.15 -13.38 -8.72
CA SER A 34 16.56 -13.10 -8.51
C SER A 34 17.39 -14.40 -8.63
N GLU A 35 18.20 -14.50 -9.68
CA GLU A 35 19.07 -15.67 -9.96
C GLU A 35 20.13 -15.93 -8.88
N HIS A 36 20.51 -14.88 -8.13
CA HIS A 36 21.52 -14.96 -7.07
C HIS A 36 20.89 -14.97 -5.68
N ALA A 37 20.43 -16.16 -5.28
CA ALA A 37 19.85 -16.49 -3.97
C ALA A 37 18.56 -15.72 -3.63
N LEU A 38 17.63 -16.39 -2.93
CA LEU A 38 16.38 -15.77 -2.52
C LEU A 38 16.66 -14.63 -1.53
N LYS A 39 16.50 -13.39 -1.99
CA LYS A 39 16.76 -12.19 -1.17
C LYS A 39 15.57 -11.93 -0.27
N TRP A 40 15.44 -12.68 0.83
CA TRP A 40 14.35 -12.59 1.81
C TRP A 40 14.11 -11.19 2.39
N TRP A 41 15.11 -10.31 2.34
CA TRP A 41 14.95 -8.90 2.75
C TRP A 41 14.07 -8.09 1.78
N VAL A 42 13.98 -8.47 0.51
CA VAL A 42 13.17 -7.78 -0.51
C VAL A 42 11.65 -7.91 -0.24
N PRO A 43 11.07 -9.11 0.00
CA PRO A 43 9.67 -9.21 0.38
C PRO A 43 9.41 -8.60 1.77
N ALA A 44 10.39 -8.57 2.67
CA ALA A 44 10.26 -7.89 3.95
C ALA A 44 10.09 -6.36 3.80
N ILE A 45 10.84 -5.73 2.88
CA ILE A 45 10.64 -4.31 2.50
C ILE A 45 9.26 -4.12 1.86
N GLY A 46 8.83 -5.06 1.01
CA GLY A 46 7.49 -5.02 0.41
C GLY A 46 6.37 -5.05 1.45
N LEU A 47 6.48 -5.91 2.46
CA LEU A 47 5.54 -5.98 3.58
C LEU A 47 5.56 -4.70 4.41
N MET A 48 6.73 -4.13 4.66
CA MET A 48 6.86 -2.86 5.39
C MET A 48 6.16 -1.71 4.64
N LEU A 49 6.41 -1.57 3.33
CA LEU A 49 5.74 -0.57 2.50
C LEU A 49 4.23 -0.77 2.46
N TRP A 50 3.79 -2.02 2.25
CA TRP A 50 2.37 -2.37 2.28
C TRP A 50 1.71 -1.97 3.60
N PHE A 51 2.37 -2.24 4.72
CA PHE A 51 1.88 -1.88 6.05
C PHE A 51 1.78 -0.36 6.24
N VAL A 52 2.77 0.42 5.79
CA VAL A 52 2.71 1.88 5.82
C VAL A 52 1.54 2.41 4.98
N PHE A 53 1.35 1.91 3.75
CA PHE A 53 0.23 2.31 2.90
C PHE A 53 -1.13 1.93 3.51
N TYR A 54 -1.23 0.77 4.13
CA TYR A 54 -2.43 0.33 4.84
C TYR A 54 -2.77 1.26 6.01
N LEU A 55 -1.78 1.61 6.84
CA LEU A 55 -1.96 2.55 7.95
C LEU A 55 -2.40 3.93 7.46
N VAL A 56 -1.75 4.46 6.42
CA VAL A 56 -2.13 5.75 5.84
C VAL A 56 -3.55 5.69 5.29
N GLY A 57 -3.93 4.61 4.60
CA GLY A 57 -5.30 4.40 4.12
C GLY A 57 -6.33 4.40 5.26
N ILE A 58 -6.05 3.72 6.37
CA ILE A 58 -6.95 3.72 7.55
C ILE A 58 -7.05 5.10 8.20
N ILE A 59 -5.93 5.80 8.39
CA ILE A 59 -5.91 7.13 9.02
C ILE A 59 -6.70 8.12 8.17
N LEU A 60 -6.45 8.11 6.85
CA LEU A 60 -7.22 8.92 5.91
C LEU A 60 -8.68 8.49 5.89
N GLY A 61 -9.01 7.21 5.90
CA GLY A 61 -10.40 6.74 5.95
C GLY A 61 -11.15 7.21 7.21
N LYS A 62 -10.49 7.18 8.38
CA LYS A 62 -11.08 7.62 9.66
C LYS A 62 -11.19 9.14 9.79
N GLY A 63 -10.28 9.90 9.19
CA GLY A 63 -10.30 11.37 9.25
C GLY A 63 -11.48 12.04 8.52
N GLY A 64 -12.24 11.29 7.71
CA GLY A 64 -13.41 11.80 6.97
C GLY A 64 -14.73 11.69 7.72
N ASP A 65 -14.77 10.99 8.85
CA ASP A 65 -15.97 10.74 9.65
C ASP A 65 -16.10 11.66 10.88
N SER A 66 -15.22 12.67 11.00
CA SER A 66 -15.29 13.72 12.04
C SER A 66 -15.86 15.02 11.49
#